data_AF-S7HT46-F1
#
_entry.id   AF-S7HT46-F1
#
_cell.length_a   1.000
_cell.length_b   1.000
_cell.length_c   1.000
_cell.angle_alpha   90.00
_cell.angle_beta   90.00
_cell.angle_gamma   90.00
#
_symmetry.space_group_name_H-M   'P 1'
#
loop_
_entity.id
_entity.type
_entity.pdbx_description
1 polymer ?
#
loop_
_entity_poly.entity_id
_entity_poly.type
_entity_poly.pdbx_seq_one_letter_code
_entity_poly.pdbx_strand_id
1 'polypeptide(L)' 'ERWFRSLKTEQLYPNEYRTPRELRRLINQYVDDYNNIRPHEALGYKVPNEFYFACFAA' A
#
# COMPACT_ATOMS: atom_id res chain seq x y z
N GLU A 1 -0.58 -9.09 -8.45
CA GLU A 1 -0.20 -8.98 -7.03
C GLU A 1 -1.35 -9.38 -6.10
N ARG A 2 -1.06 -9.67 -4.82
CA ARG A 2 -2.05 -9.95 -3.77
C ARG A 2 -1.94 -8.92 -2.64
N TRP A 3 -2.51 -7.73 -2.83
CA TRP A 3 -2.41 -6.60 -1.89
C TRP A 3 -2.66 -6.96 -0.42
N PHE A 4 -3.80 -7.60 -0.12
CA PHE A 4 -4.15 -8.00 1.25
C PHE A 4 -3.15 -8.97 1.88
N ARG A 5 -2.49 -9.80 1.05
CA ARG A 5 -1.46 -10.72 1.54
C ARG A 5 -0.24 -9.91 1.99
N SER A 6 0.24 -9.00 1.15
CA SER A 6 1.36 -8.11 1.47
C SER A 6 1.09 -7.28 2.73
N LEU A 7 -0.08 -6.62 2.82
CA LEU A 7 -0.45 -5.86 4.03
C LEU A 7 -0.36 -6.74 5.30
N LYS A 8 -0.91 -7.95 5.24
CA LYS A 8 -0.87 -8.87 6.37
C LYS A 8 0.56 -9.29 6.74
N THR A 9 1.35 -9.72 5.75
CA THR A 9 2.68 -10.28 5.99
C THR A 9 3.73 -9.23 6.33
N GLU A 10 3.63 -8.04 5.74
CA GLU A 10 4.64 -6.99 5.84
C GLU A 10 4.31 -6.01 6.98
N GLN A 11 3.02 -5.74 7.24
CA GLN A 11 2.60 -4.74 8.22
C GLN A 11 1.89 -5.35 9.44
N LEU A 12 0.94 -6.28 9.28
CA LEU A 12 0.11 -6.70 10.43
C LEU A 12 0.75 -7.82 11.27
N TYR A 13 1.28 -8.87 10.66
CA TYR A 13 1.85 -10.01 11.38
C TYR A 13 3.17 -9.70 12.11
N PRO A 14 4.09 -8.87 11.59
CA PRO A 14 5.34 -8.59 12.30
C PRO A 14 5.22 -7.47 13.35
N ASN A 15 4.09 -6.78 13.44
CA ASN A 15 3.94 -5.62 14.33
C ASN A 15 2.84 -5.85 15.38
N GLU A 16 3.11 -5.39 16.60
CA GLU A 16 2.09 -5.26 17.64
C GLU A 16 1.62 -3.81 17.75
N TYR A 17 0.34 -3.63 18.09
CA TYR A 17 -0.28 -2.31 18.18
C TYR A 17 -0.89 -2.14 19.56
N ARG A 18 -0.54 -1.04 20.23
CA ARG A 18 -0.99 -0.78 21.60
C ARG A 18 -2.39 -0.19 21.64
N THR A 19 -2.79 0.49 20.57
CA THR A 19 -4.11 1.12 20.47
C THR A 19 -4.71 1.03 19.06
N PRO A 20 -6.04 1.04 18.92
CA PRO A 20 -6.69 1.12 17.60
C PRO A 20 -6.30 2.36 16.79
N ARG A 21 -5.98 3.48 17.47
CA ARG A 21 -5.54 4.72 16.83
C ARG A 21 -4.16 4.56 16.19
N GLU A 22 -3.23 3.90 16.88
CA GLU A 22 -1.92 3.56 16.35
C GLU A 22 -2.01 2.64 15.14
N LEU A 23 -2.83 1.58 15.23
CA LEU A 23 -3.09 0.67 14.12
C LEU A 23 -3.57 1.42 12.87
N ARG A 24 -4.56 2.30 13.01
CA ARG A 24 -5.05 3.12 11.89
C ARG A 24 -3.95 3.99 11.28
N ARG A 25 -3.13 4.64 12.10
CA ARG A 25 -2.03 5.48 11.62
C ARG A 25 -1.03 4.67 10.79
N LEU A 26 -0.62 3.51 11.28
CA LEU A 26 0.38 2.67 10.60
C LEU A 26 -0.17 2.00 9.34
N ILE A 27 -1.43 1.56 9.35
CA ILE A 27 -2.08 1.08 8.13
C ILE A 27 -2.15 2.19 7.09
N ASN A 28 -2.54 3.42 7.48
CA ASN A 28 -2.61 4.54 6.54
C ASN A 28 -1.24 4.84 5.92
N GLN A 29 -0.17 4.80 6.70
CA GLN A 29 1.18 4.98 6.18
C GLN A 29 1.54 3.89 5.17
N TYR A 30 1.29 2.61 5.52
CA TYR A 30 1.56 1.51 4.61
C TYR A 30 0.78 1.63 3.29
N VAL A 31 -0.48 2.07 3.34
CA VAL A 31 -1.29 2.29 2.13
C VAL A 31 -0.72 3.41 1.27
N ASP A 32 -0.29 4.50 1.91
CA ASP A 32 0.32 5.64 1.21
C ASP A 32 1.63 5.23 0.52
N ASP A 33 2.49 4.51 1.22
CA ASP A 33 3.76 4.00 0.68
C ASP A 33 3.52 3.00 -0.46
N TYR A 34 2.56 2.09 -0.29
CA TYR A 34 2.19 1.14 -1.34
C TYR A 34 1.71 1.85 -2.60
N ASN A 35 0.90 2.90 -2.47
CA ASN A 35 0.30 3.59 -3.59
C ASN A 35 1.23 4.58 -4.29
N ASN A 36 2.23 5.13 -3.59
CA ASN A 36 3.10 6.20 -4.12
C ASN A 36 4.56 5.80 -4.32
N ILE A 37 5.06 4.77 -3.65
CA ILE A 37 6.50 4.46 -3.62
C ILE A 37 6.79 3.10 -4.25
N ARG A 38 5.89 2.12 -4.13
CA ARG A 38 6.17 0.74 -4.54
C ARG A 38 5.88 0.52 -6.03
N PRO A 39 6.89 0.27 -6.88
CA PRO A 39 6.65 -0.08 -8.27
C PRO A 39 6.15 -1.52 -8.38
N HIS A 40 5.21 -1.75 -9.29
CA HIS A 40 4.61 -3.06 -9.51
C HIS A 40 4.90 -3.56 -10.92
N GLU A 41 5.50 -4.74 -11.06
CA GLU A 41 5.81 -5.35 -12.36
C GLU A 41 4.55 -5.46 -13.24
N ALA A 42 3.42 -5.85 -12.65
CA ALA A 42 2.13 -5.94 -13.35
C ALA A 42 1.60 -4.59 -13.87
N LEU A 43 2.10 -3.47 -13.35
CA LEU A 43 1.78 -2.11 -13.80
C LEU A 43 2.89 -1.51 -14.68
N GLY A 44 3.82 -2.34 -15.19
CA GLY A 44 4.97 -1.88 -15.96
C GLY A 44 5.97 -1.09 -15.11
N TYR A 45 6.18 -1.53 -13.86
CA TYR A 45 7.03 -0.87 -12.86
C TYR A 45 6.59 0.54 -12.43
N LYS A 46 5.33 0.89 -12.69
CA LYS A 46 4.70 2.09 -12.13
C LYS A 46 4.13 1.83 -10.75
N VAL A 47 3.91 2.90 -10.00
CA VAL A 47 3.17 2.83 -8.72
C VAL A 47 1.65 2.88 -8.98
N PRO A 48 0.81 2.38 -8.06
CA PRO A 48 -0.63 2.31 -8.26
C PRO A 48 -1.28 3.65 -8.55
N ASN A 49 -0.85 4.73 -7.88
CA ASN A 49 -1.41 6.07 -8.11
C ASN A 49 -1.10 6.58 -9.51
N GLU A 50 0.14 6.43 -9.99
CA GLU A 50 0.50 6.81 -11.36
C GLU A 50 -0.37 6.09 -12.39
N PHE A 51 -0.56 4.78 -12.21
CA PHE A 51 -1.40 3.99 -13.10
C PHE A 51 -2.87 4.43 -13.05
N TYR A 52 -3.41 4.62 -11.85
CA TYR A 52 -4.80 5.06 -11.64
C TYR A 52 -5.06 6.43 -12.27
N PHE A 53 -4.25 7.44 -11.96
CA PHE A 53 -4.47 8.81 -12.46
C PHE A 53 -4.23 8.92 -13.98
N ALA A 54 -3.34 8.11 -14.55
CA ALA A 54 -3.16 8.05 -16.01
C ALA A 54 -4.45 7.64 -16.75
N CYS A 55 -5.32 6.82 -16.15
CA CYS A 55 -6.60 6.44 -16.75
C CYS A 55 -7.63 7.58 -16.79
N PHE A 56 -7.48 8.63 -15.99
CA PHE A 56 -8.42 9.77 -15.95
C PHE A 56 -7.90 11.02 -16.66
N ALA A 57 -6.64 11.01 -17.08
CA ALA A 57 -6.01 12.11 -17.82
C ALA A 57 -6.21 12.02 -19.34
N ALA A 58 -6.96 11.01 -19.81
CA ALA A 58 -7.23 10.73 -21.22
C ALA A 58 -8.57 11.29 -21.70
#